data_AF-A0A2B4R663-F1
#
_entry.id   AF-A0A2B4R663-F1
#
_cell.length_a   1.000
_cell.length_b   1.000
_cell.length_c   1.000
_cell.angle_alpha   90.00
_cell.angle_beta   90.00
_cell.angle_gamma   90.00
#
_symmetry.space_group_name_H-M   'P 1'
#
loop_
_entity.id
_entity.type
_entity.pdbx_description
1 polymer ?
#
loop_
_entity_poly.entity_id
_entity_poly.type
_entity_poly.pdbx_seq_one_letter_code
_entity_poly.pdbx_strand_id
1 'polypeptide(L)'
;MFYPNKKDFRPTCKVNPAYFMWNTFPCSFKQATQCSEISVDWFAFVGNGSEFNFTLSGEADFPNSNPPTAEHNYGFCQEVQFNTTFYTSPVVLVSVHHLYNPQVSMKSLVSPKNNIISAWVEEVSLTSMRICVKDLSGTGSKHDPLSVSYVVIGGFPIIHGRVKLFRVPKWSDSSCKRVVFPPYRFYPNKEVQVQITLSHMNLNDSDTVHHAITFWTEKVNNQNFTVCAMQSGRNGNNFNPFATIDWMAYQGAPPEGMTGRIKMTKWWSGTNCADVTFRKDKFKDSPVVLVTSDHQRSGKEHDAALIWTEDVKKDSFKACLRELQNFDGKHQDIYVTWFAFAKLHKPLFTEHGSVYFPNTDPPTDEDNNAYCEFVHFTRSYNAIPSVQVSANHSTTASGNMAPVHNGISAWVEDVVEDKREI
;
A
#
# COMPACT_ATOMS: atom_id res chain seq x y z
N MET A 1 -53.04 41.02 17.75
CA MET A 1 -53.37 41.85 16.57
C MET A 1 -52.22 42.82 16.38
N PHE A 2 -51.33 42.58 15.41
CA PHE A 2 -50.51 43.54 14.66
C PHE A 2 -49.58 42.71 13.76
N TYR A 3 -49.96 42.58 12.48
CA TYR A 3 -49.16 42.05 11.39
C TYR A 3 -48.26 43.18 10.84
N PRO A 4 -46.95 42.96 10.61
CA PRO A 4 -46.20 43.74 9.64
C PRO A 4 -46.15 43.01 8.29
N ASN A 5 -46.33 43.81 7.24
CA ASN A 5 -46.59 43.42 5.86
C ASN A 5 -45.53 42.54 5.17
N LYS A 6 -46.03 41.61 4.34
CA LYS A 6 -45.30 41.03 3.20
C LYS A 6 -44.81 42.13 2.27
N LYS A 7 -43.49 42.29 2.14
CA LYS A 7 -42.86 42.84 0.93
C LYS A 7 -41.93 41.79 0.35
N ASP A 8 -42.14 41.53 -0.94
CA ASP A 8 -41.45 40.54 -1.76
C ASP A 8 -39.92 40.63 -1.67
N PHE A 9 -39.28 39.58 -1.16
CA PHE A 9 -37.87 39.31 -1.42
C PHE A 9 -37.78 38.22 -2.48
N ARG A 10 -37.55 38.61 -3.74
CA ARG A 10 -37.11 37.69 -4.80
C ARG A 10 -35.61 37.87 -5.01
N PRO A 11 -34.75 36.89 -4.69
CA PRO A 11 -33.41 36.83 -5.25
C PRO A 11 -33.50 36.22 -6.66
N THR A 12 -33.15 37.00 -7.68
CA THR A 12 -32.95 36.51 -9.05
C THR A 12 -31.47 36.20 -9.26
N CYS A 13 -31.08 34.92 -9.18
CA CYS A 13 -29.78 34.47 -9.65
C CYS A 13 -29.92 33.92 -11.07
N LYS A 14 -29.27 34.56 -12.05
CA LYS A 14 -29.19 34.07 -13.43
C LYS A 14 -28.27 32.85 -13.47
N VAL A 15 -28.76 31.73 -14.00
CA VAL A 15 -27.96 30.54 -14.32
C VAL A 15 -27.51 30.67 -15.77
N ASN A 16 -26.20 30.69 -16.03
CA ASN A 16 -25.64 30.42 -17.36
C ASN A 16 -24.97 29.04 -17.34
N PRO A 17 -25.18 28.18 -18.35
CA PRO A 17 -24.55 26.87 -18.40
C PRO A 17 -23.10 27.00 -18.91
N ALA A 18 -22.13 26.47 -18.16
CA ALA A 18 -20.78 26.25 -18.70
C ALA A 18 -20.06 25.09 -17.99
N TYR A 19 -19.34 24.34 -18.82
CA TYR A 19 -18.53 23.16 -18.55
C TYR A 19 -17.34 23.42 -17.61
N PHE A 20 -16.91 22.35 -16.91
CA PHE A 20 -15.63 22.15 -16.21
C PHE A 20 -14.73 23.39 -16.07
N MET A 21 -14.87 24.12 -14.97
CA MET A 21 -13.81 24.95 -14.37
C MET A 21 -14.07 25.11 -12.87
N TRP A 22 -12.99 25.06 -12.08
CA TRP A 22 -12.96 25.44 -10.66
C TRP A 22 -13.56 26.84 -10.50
N ASN A 23 -14.76 26.95 -9.94
CA ASN A 23 -15.39 28.25 -9.69
C ASN A 23 -15.92 28.34 -8.27
N THR A 24 -15.31 29.22 -7.48
CA THR A 24 -15.85 29.81 -6.26
C THR A 24 -17.08 30.65 -6.61
N PHE A 25 -18.22 30.40 -5.95
CA PHE A 25 -19.44 31.21 -6.09
C PHE A 25 -19.58 32.17 -4.90
N PRO A 26 -19.64 33.50 -5.11
CA PRO A 26 -19.91 34.45 -4.04
C PRO A 26 -21.42 34.61 -3.81
N CYS A 27 -21.91 34.26 -2.63
CA CYS A 27 -23.24 34.66 -2.15
C CYS A 27 -23.10 35.94 -1.31
N SER A 28 -23.77 37.03 -1.69
CA SER A 28 -23.78 38.27 -0.90
C SER A 28 -25.07 38.44 -0.08
N PHE A 29 -24.92 38.64 1.23
CA PHE A 29 -25.95 39.15 2.13
C PHE A 29 -25.50 40.53 2.66
N LYS A 30 -26.37 41.54 2.60
CA LYS A 30 -26.23 42.80 3.38
C LYS A 30 -27.34 42.75 4.45
N GLN A 31 -27.09 42.98 5.74
CA GLN A 31 -26.50 44.20 6.30
C GLN A 31 -25.99 44.01 7.75
N ALA A 32 -24.88 44.70 8.05
CA ALA A 32 -24.36 45.14 9.36
C ALA A 32 -23.74 44.11 10.33
N THR A 33 -22.54 43.60 10.00
CA THR A 33 -21.22 43.95 10.58
C THR A 33 -20.25 42.80 10.28
N GLN A 34 -19.20 43.10 9.50
CA GLN A 34 -18.10 42.19 9.10
C GLN A 34 -18.54 40.99 8.25
N CYS A 35 -18.50 41.15 6.91
CA CYS A 35 -18.62 40.03 5.98
C CYS A 35 -17.33 39.20 6.05
N SER A 36 -17.34 38.11 6.83
CA SER A 36 -16.45 36.99 6.59
C SER A 36 -16.97 36.24 5.37
N GLU A 37 -16.20 36.22 4.28
CA GLU A 37 -16.50 35.36 3.14
C GLU A 37 -16.33 33.90 3.58
N ILE A 38 -17.44 33.13 3.58
CA ILE A 38 -17.39 31.70 3.87
C ILE A 38 -17.16 30.98 2.54
N SER A 39 -15.94 30.53 2.30
CA SER A 39 -15.61 29.61 1.22
C SER A 39 -15.79 28.18 1.71
N VAL A 40 -16.57 27.37 0.98
CA VAL A 40 -16.71 25.94 1.22
C VAL A 40 -16.05 25.20 0.07
N ASP A 41 -15.00 24.46 0.37
CA ASP A 41 -14.41 23.51 -0.57
C ASP A 41 -15.25 22.24 -0.59
N TRP A 42 -15.55 21.75 -1.79
CA TRP A 42 -16.35 20.54 -1.98
C TRP A 42 -15.63 19.58 -2.92
N PHE A 43 -15.88 18.29 -2.70
CA PHE A 43 -15.32 17.20 -3.49
C PHE A 43 -16.42 16.16 -3.72
N ALA A 44 -16.54 15.66 -4.95
CA ALA A 44 -17.55 14.67 -5.32
C ALA A 44 -16.95 13.62 -6.27
N PHE A 45 -17.38 12.37 -6.11
CA PHE A 45 -16.90 11.23 -6.89
C PHE A 45 -18.03 10.20 -7.06
N VAL A 46 -17.83 9.24 -7.97
CA VAL A 46 -18.75 8.11 -8.20
C VAL A 46 -18.01 6.80 -7.88
N GLY A 47 -18.72 5.84 -7.28
CA GLY A 47 -18.16 4.52 -6.94
C GLY A 47 -17.42 4.50 -5.60
N ASN A 48 -16.42 3.63 -5.49
CA ASN A 48 -15.66 3.44 -4.23
C ASN A 48 -14.54 4.48 -4.00
N GLY A 49 -14.35 5.42 -4.93
CA GLY A 49 -13.26 6.40 -4.86
C GLY A 49 -11.86 5.77 -4.86
N SER A 50 -11.70 4.59 -5.47
CA SER A 50 -10.40 3.89 -5.55
C SER A 50 -9.30 4.71 -6.21
N GLU A 51 -9.65 5.64 -7.10
CA GLU A 51 -8.70 6.61 -7.69
C GLU A 51 -8.19 7.65 -6.68
N PHE A 52 -8.88 7.82 -5.55
CA PHE A 52 -8.60 8.81 -4.50
C PHE A 52 -8.04 8.19 -3.21
N ASN A 53 -7.64 6.91 -3.23
CA ASN A 53 -7.14 6.16 -2.07
C ASN A 53 -8.13 6.02 -0.90
N PHE A 54 -9.44 6.12 -1.14
CA PHE A 54 -10.41 5.72 -0.12
C PHE A 54 -10.46 4.20 -0.02
N THR A 55 -10.47 3.68 1.21
CA THR A 55 -10.52 2.23 1.42
C THR A 55 -11.94 1.70 1.30
N LEU A 56 -12.91 2.46 1.83
CA LEU A 56 -14.34 2.18 1.70
C LEU A 56 -15.09 3.48 1.45
N SER A 57 -16.20 3.40 0.72
CA SER A 57 -17.23 4.42 0.71
C SER A 57 -18.59 3.76 0.80
N GLY A 58 -19.58 4.50 1.27
CA GLY A 58 -20.94 4.01 1.35
C GLY A 58 -21.90 5.07 1.84
N GLU A 59 -23.11 4.61 2.10
CA GLU A 59 -24.22 5.45 2.54
C GLU A 59 -24.98 4.74 3.66
N ALA A 60 -25.36 5.49 4.68
CA ALA A 60 -26.20 5.02 5.78
C ALA A 60 -27.53 5.78 5.74
N ASP A 61 -28.62 5.03 5.60
CA ASP A 61 -29.97 5.59 5.50
C ASP A 61 -30.61 5.75 6.88
N PHE A 62 -31.14 6.95 7.13
CA PHE A 62 -31.90 7.28 8.34
C PHE A 62 -33.36 7.56 7.96
N PRO A 63 -34.23 6.53 7.94
CA PRO A 63 -35.63 6.65 7.47
C PRO A 63 -36.58 7.35 8.46
N ASN A 64 -36.10 7.67 9.67
CA ASN A 64 -36.87 8.31 10.73
C ASN A 64 -38.18 7.59 11.14
N SER A 65 -38.12 6.27 11.27
CA SER A 65 -39.31 5.45 11.58
C SER A 65 -39.82 5.62 13.01
N ASN A 66 -38.93 5.90 13.96
CA ASN A 66 -39.21 5.95 15.40
C ASN A 66 -38.70 7.28 16.01
N PRO A 67 -39.23 7.76 17.15
CA PRO A 67 -38.66 8.91 17.85
C PRO A 67 -37.31 8.57 18.50
N PRO A 68 -36.38 9.54 18.64
CA PRO A 68 -35.08 9.28 19.25
C PRO A 68 -35.22 9.19 20.78
N THR A 69 -34.39 8.37 21.41
CA THR A 69 -34.47 8.12 22.86
C THR A 69 -33.52 9.03 23.66
N ALA A 70 -33.85 9.26 24.93
CA ALA A 70 -32.98 10.02 25.85
C ALA A 70 -31.62 9.34 26.08
N GLU A 71 -31.57 8.00 25.99
CA GLU A 71 -30.34 7.21 26.06
C GLU A 71 -29.32 7.60 24.98
N HIS A 72 -29.79 8.01 23.81
CA HIS A 72 -28.96 8.46 22.70
C HIS A 72 -28.90 10.00 22.58
N ASN A 73 -29.13 10.73 23.68
CA ASN A 73 -29.17 12.19 23.71
C ASN A 73 -30.08 12.81 22.62
N TYR A 74 -31.19 12.13 22.31
CA TYR A 74 -32.14 12.49 21.25
C TYR A 74 -31.52 12.49 19.83
N GLY A 75 -30.45 11.75 19.61
CA GLY A 75 -29.90 11.45 18.29
C GLY A 75 -30.36 10.10 17.74
N PHE A 76 -30.10 9.89 16.46
CA PHE A 76 -30.29 8.62 15.77
C PHE A 76 -28.93 8.07 15.42
N CYS A 77 -28.62 6.86 15.89
CA CYS A 77 -27.32 6.24 15.65
C CYS A 77 -27.50 4.88 14.99
N GLN A 78 -26.62 4.57 14.04
CA GLN A 78 -26.57 3.28 13.36
C GLN A 78 -25.13 2.79 13.32
N GLU A 79 -24.92 1.51 13.65
CA GLU A 79 -23.62 0.87 13.45
C GLU A 79 -23.47 0.44 11.99
N VAL A 80 -22.32 0.78 11.40
CA VAL A 80 -21.92 0.39 10.06
C VAL A 80 -20.74 -0.57 10.20
N GLN A 81 -20.95 -1.83 9.80
CA GLN A 81 -19.91 -2.85 9.77
C GLN A 81 -19.09 -2.74 8.48
N PHE A 82 -17.77 -2.78 8.59
CA PHE A 82 -16.86 -2.82 7.46
C PHE A 82 -16.80 -4.24 6.88
N ASN A 83 -16.68 -4.35 5.55
CA ASN A 83 -16.47 -5.62 4.87
C ASN A 83 -15.02 -6.14 4.98
N THR A 84 -14.15 -5.40 5.67
CA THR A 84 -12.74 -5.68 5.89
C THR A 84 -12.32 -5.26 7.30
N THR A 85 -11.21 -5.79 7.80
CA THR A 85 -10.63 -5.38 9.08
C THR A 85 -9.44 -4.47 8.83
N PHE A 86 -9.47 -3.25 9.36
CA PHE A 86 -8.39 -2.29 9.24
C PHE A 86 -7.21 -2.63 10.17
N TYR A 87 -6.00 -2.27 9.76
CA TYR A 87 -4.78 -2.48 10.57
C TYR A 87 -4.65 -1.50 11.75
N THR A 88 -5.21 -0.30 11.59
CA THR A 88 -5.33 0.73 12.62
C THR A 88 -6.69 1.42 12.48
N SER A 89 -7.14 2.13 13.52
CA SER A 89 -8.43 2.83 13.48
C SER A 89 -8.43 3.80 12.28
N PRO A 90 -9.36 3.63 11.32
CA PRO A 90 -9.35 4.42 10.11
C PRO A 90 -9.82 5.85 10.35
N VAL A 91 -9.51 6.75 9.42
CA VAL A 91 -10.11 8.09 9.38
C VAL A 91 -11.46 7.97 8.67
N VAL A 92 -12.51 8.51 9.27
CA VAL A 92 -13.85 8.53 8.68
C VAL A 92 -14.25 9.97 8.39
N LEU A 93 -14.69 10.24 7.16
CA LEU A 93 -15.37 11.48 6.81
C LEU A 93 -16.83 11.16 6.51
N VAL A 94 -17.73 12.01 7.02
CA VAL A 94 -19.17 11.91 6.78
C VAL A 94 -19.70 13.19 6.19
N SER A 95 -20.68 13.06 5.31
CA SER A 95 -21.45 14.16 4.77
C SER A 95 -22.92 13.77 4.76
N VAL A 96 -23.75 14.59 5.39
CA VAL A 96 -25.19 14.36 5.44
C VAL A 96 -25.88 15.04 4.26
N HIS A 97 -26.85 14.37 3.66
CA HIS A 97 -27.70 14.96 2.66
C HIS A 97 -29.15 14.52 2.85
N HIS A 98 -30.07 15.38 2.42
CA HIS A 98 -31.51 15.18 2.49
C HIS A 98 -32.10 15.44 1.10
N LEU A 99 -32.98 14.54 0.66
CA LEU A 99 -33.66 14.65 -0.62
C LEU A 99 -34.93 15.47 -0.49
N TYR A 100 -34.85 16.75 -0.87
CA TYR A 100 -36.02 17.62 -1.00
C TYR A 100 -36.50 17.68 -2.45
N ASN A 101 -37.60 16.99 -2.78
CA ASN A 101 -38.26 17.11 -4.09
C ASN A 101 -39.63 17.80 -3.97
N PRO A 102 -39.72 19.11 -4.29
CA PRO A 102 -40.96 19.87 -4.16
C PRO A 102 -42.08 19.41 -5.12
N GLN A 103 -41.78 18.61 -6.15
CA GLN A 103 -42.78 18.11 -7.10
C GLN A 103 -43.37 16.74 -6.73
N VAL A 104 -42.72 15.96 -5.85
CA VAL A 104 -43.11 14.58 -5.53
C VAL A 104 -43.65 14.45 -4.09
N SER A 105 -43.30 15.35 -3.18
CA SER A 105 -43.59 15.19 -1.76
C SER A 105 -45.01 15.59 -1.36
N MET A 106 -45.95 14.63 -1.38
CA MET A 106 -47.31 14.79 -0.81
C MET A 106 -47.37 14.70 0.73
N LYS A 107 -46.24 14.48 1.43
CA LYS A 107 -46.15 14.47 2.89
C LYS A 107 -44.97 15.31 3.37
N SER A 108 -45.27 16.41 4.06
CA SER A 108 -44.49 17.01 5.17
C SER A 108 -42.96 16.85 5.11
N LEU A 109 -42.30 17.22 4.01
CA LEU A 109 -40.85 17.40 4.02
C LEU A 109 -40.52 18.81 4.54
N VAL A 110 -39.69 18.89 5.57
CA VAL A 110 -39.14 20.12 6.14
C VAL A 110 -38.33 20.84 5.05
N SER A 111 -38.70 22.10 4.79
CA SER A 111 -37.94 22.94 3.86
C SER A 111 -36.46 22.96 4.27
N PRO A 112 -35.49 22.88 3.32
CA PRO A 112 -34.06 22.96 3.65
C PRO A 112 -33.68 24.19 4.48
N LYS A 113 -34.44 25.28 4.37
CA LYS A 113 -34.24 26.51 5.17
C LYS A 113 -34.54 26.36 6.67
N ASN A 114 -35.32 25.34 7.02
CA ASN A 114 -35.77 25.05 8.37
C ASN A 114 -35.19 23.73 8.90
N ASN A 115 -34.28 23.11 8.14
CA ASN A 115 -33.69 21.83 8.48
C ASN A 115 -32.29 22.06 9.05
N ILE A 116 -32.06 21.61 10.29
CA ILE A 116 -30.79 21.81 11.00
C ILE A 116 -30.25 20.44 11.41
N ILE A 117 -29.55 19.78 10.51
CA ILE A 117 -28.98 18.45 10.76
C ILE A 117 -27.50 18.55 11.08
N SER A 118 -27.08 17.84 12.11
CA SER A 118 -25.68 17.52 12.38
C SER A 118 -25.48 16.02 12.24
N ALA A 119 -24.38 15.61 11.60
CA ALA A 119 -23.94 14.22 11.54
C ALA A 119 -22.53 14.11 12.10
N TRP A 120 -22.26 13.03 12.83
CA TRP A 120 -20.94 12.74 13.38
C TRP A 120 -20.73 11.24 13.49
N VAL A 121 -19.51 10.84 13.84
CA VAL A 121 -19.12 9.44 13.98
C VAL A 121 -18.59 9.22 15.38
N GLU A 122 -18.99 8.13 16.00
CA GLU A 122 -18.51 7.66 17.30
C GLU A 122 -18.00 6.21 17.14
N GLU A 123 -17.22 5.75 18.13
CA GLU A 123 -16.82 4.34 18.25
C GLU A 123 -16.17 3.76 16.98
N VAL A 124 -15.28 4.52 16.34
CA VAL A 124 -14.55 4.06 15.15
C VAL A 124 -13.55 2.96 15.54
N SER A 125 -13.90 1.72 15.23
CA SER A 125 -13.12 0.52 15.50
C SER A 125 -12.39 0.02 14.24
N LEU A 126 -11.73 -1.14 14.33
CA LEU A 126 -11.09 -1.77 13.18
C LEU A 126 -12.08 -2.45 12.22
N THR A 127 -13.32 -2.70 12.68
CA THR A 127 -14.33 -3.48 11.96
C THR A 127 -15.66 -2.77 11.82
N SER A 128 -15.89 -1.68 12.56
CA SER A 128 -17.13 -0.93 12.52
C SER A 128 -16.95 0.53 12.91
N MET A 129 -17.98 1.31 12.67
CA MET A 129 -18.15 2.66 13.19
C MET A 129 -19.62 2.89 13.53
N ARG A 130 -19.90 3.84 14.41
CA ARG A 130 -21.28 4.26 14.72
C ARG A 130 -21.52 5.66 14.14
N ILE A 131 -22.35 5.76 13.11
CA ILE A 131 -22.76 7.04 12.53
C ILE A 131 -23.98 7.54 13.31
N CYS A 132 -23.95 8.79 13.72
CA CYS A 132 -25.07 9.44 14.40
C CYS A 132 -25.51 10.70 13.67
N VAL A 133 -26.81 10.97 13.69
CA VAL A 133 -27.43 12.20 13.20
C VAL A 133 -28.35 12.80 14.25
N LYS A 134 -28.44 14.12 14.28
CA LYS A 134 -29.35 14.85 15.16
C LYS A 134 -29.92 16.06 14.46
N ASP A 135 -31.23 16.21 14.61
CA ASP A 135 -31.95 17.43 14.28
C ASP A 135 -31.85 18.40 15.47
N LEU A 136 -31.26 19.57 15.22
CA LEU A 136 -31.03 20.63 16.19
C LEU A 136 -32.18 21.64 16.26
N SER A 137 -33.25 21.45 15.48
CA SER A 137 -34.43 22.31 15.49
C SER A 137 -35.18 22.30 16.84
N GLY A 138 -34.90 21.34 17.72
CA GLY A 138 -35.38 21.32 19.11
C GLY A 138 -36.90 21.08 19.25
N THR A 139 -37.62 20.78 18.16
CA THR A 139 -39.09 20.68 18.17
C THR A 139 -39.63 19.31 18.58
N GLY A 140 -38.78 18.35 18.98
CA GLY A 140 -39.23 17.03 19.40
C GLY A 140 -40.03 16.27 18.33
N SER A 141 -39.90 16.69 17.06
CA SER A 141 -40.61 16.15 15.92
C SER A 141 -39.67 15.46 14.95
N LYS A 142 -40.25 14.58 14.14
CA LYS A 142 -39.63 13.79 13.08
C LYS A 142 -38.76 14.66 12.14
N HIS A 143 -37.53 14.24 11.85
CA HIS A 143 -36.70 14.76 10.75
C HIS A 143 -37.16 14.16 9.41
N ASP A 144 -36.82 14.79 8.29
CA ASP A 144 -37.04 14.13 7.00
C ASP A 144 -36.11 12.93 6.84
N PRO A 145 -36.52 11.85 6.16
CA PRO A 145 -35.61 10.79 5.78
C PRO A 145 -34.37 11.37 5.12
N LEU A 146 -33.20 10.99 5.63
CA LEU A 146 -31.92 11.51 5.20
C LEU A 146 -30.92 10.38 5.05
N SER A 147 -29.82 10.67 4.37
CA SER A 147 -28.75 9.71 4.20
C SER A 147 -27.41 10.35 4.51
N VAL A 148 -26.52 9.58 5.13
CA VAL A 148 -25.16 10.00 5.46
C VAL A 148 -24.20 9.26 4.55
N SER A 149 -23.63 9.98 3.59
CA SER A 149 -22.52 9.47 2.79
C SER A 149 -21.26 9.46 3.65
N TYR A 150 -20.50 8.37 3.59
CA TYR A 150 -19.25 8.24 4.34
C TYR A 150 -18.13 7.72 3.47
N VAL A 151 -16.91 8.12 3.80
CA VAL A 151 -15.68 7.51 3.30
C VAL A 151 -14.81 7.10 4.47
N VAL A 152 -14.22 5.91 4.36
CA VAL A 152 -13.31 5.35 5.34
C VAL A 152 -11.94 5.24 4.71
N ILE A 153 -10.98 5.90 5.34
CA ILE A 153 -9.59 5.96 4.93
C ILE A 153 -8.80 5.14 5.95
N GLY A 154 -8.61 3.87 5.63
CA GLY A 154 -7.70 3.00 6.36
C GLY A 154 -6.30 3.09 5.79
N GLY A 155 -5.33 3.37 6.66
CA GLY A 155 -3.93 3.36 6.25
C GLY A 155 -3.43 1.94 6.07
N PHE A 156 -3.18 1.54 4.82
CA PHE A 156 -1.98 0.78 4.47
C PHE A 156 -0.97 1.83 3.97
N PRO A 157 -0.27 2.54 4.88
CA PRO A 157 0.67 3.56 4.46
C PRO A 157 1.77 2.85 3.70
N ILE A 158 1.99 3.31 2.48
CA ILE A 158 3.03 2.81 1.59
C ILE A 158 3.72 4.01 0.93
N ILE A 159 5.02 3.87 0.78
CA ILE A 159 5.85 4.69 -0.09
C ILE A 159 6.84 3.80 -0.80
N HIS A 160 7.19 4.17 -2.02
CA HIS A 160 8.17 3.44 -2.81
C HIS A 160 9.08 4.44 -3.53
N GLY A 161 10.21 3.95 -4.02
CA GLY A 161 11.14 4.77 -4.77
C GLY A 161 12.33 3.96 -5.26
N ARG A 162 13.25 4.68 -5.90
CA ARG A 162 14.51 4.13 -6.41
C ARG A 162 15.68 4.86 -5.77
N VAL A 163 16.71 4.12 -5.36
CA VAL A 163 17.94 4.68 -4.82
C VAL A 163 19.15 4.14 -5.58
N LYS A 164 20.02 5.03 -6.04
CA LYS A 164 21.29 4.64 -6.68
C LYS A 164 22.33 4.29 -5.63
N LEU A 165 22.96 3.13 -5.77
CA LEU A 165 24.20 2.74 -5.09
C LEU A 165 25.36 2.91 -6.08
N PHE A 166 26.16 3.95 -5.86
CA PHE A 166 27.20 4.35 -6.81
C PHE A 166 28.40 3.42 -6.83
N ARG A 167 28.65 2.65 -5.77
CA ARG A 167 29.75 1.70 -5.75
C ARG A 167 29.46 0.61 -4.76
N VAL A 168 28.95 -0.51 -5.26
CA VAL A 168 28.96 -1.78 -4.55
C VAL A 168 30.43 -2.24 -4.50
N PRO A 169 30.99 -2.52 -3.33
CA PRO A 169 32.37 -2.99 -3.24
C PRO A 169 32.47 -4.47 -3.62
N LYS A 170 33.70 -4.88 -3.97
CA LYS A 170 34.06 -6.30 -4.04
C LYS A 170 34.01 -6.90 -2.63
N TRP A 171 33.91 -8.23 -2.56
CA TRP A 171 33.79 -9.04 -1.34
C TRP A 171 34.63 -8.52 -0.14
N SER A 172 34.09 -8.65 1.08
CA SER A 172 34.57 -8.18 2.41
C SER A 172 34.20 -6.77 2.86
N ASP A 173 33.56 -5.97 2.00
CA ASP A 173 33.03 -4.64 2.34
C ASP A 173 31.58 -4.52 1.83
N SER A 174 30.83 -3.50 2.28
CA SER A 174 29.46 -3.25 1.84
C SER A 174 29.20 -1.78 1.50
N SER A 175 28.33 -1.54 0.51
CA SER A 175 27.85 -0.20 0.18
C SER A 175 26.51 0.03 0.83
N CYS A 176 26.48 0.89 1.84
CA CYS A 176 25.25 1.23 2.56
C CYS A 176 24.79 2.66 2.27
N LYS A 177 23.50 2.84 2.03
CA LYS A 177 22.87 4.14 1.83
C LYS A 177 21.60 4.29 2.64
N ARG A 178 21.49 5.43 3.33
CA ARG A 178 20.30 5.78 4.11
C ARG A 178 19.22 6.34 3.19
N VAL A 179 18.01 5.82 3.32
CA VAL A 179 16.81 6.31 2.64
C VAL A 179 15.89 6.94 3.68
N VAL A 180 15.58 8.22 3.51
CA VAL A 180 14.75 9.00 4.44
C VAL A 180 13.35 9.12 3.88
N PHE A 181 12.37 8.82 4.70
CA PHE A 181 10.97 8.93 4.35
C PHE A 181 10.49 10.38 4.48
N PRO A 182 9.52 10.82 3.66
CA PRO A 182 8.82 12.07 3.92
C PRO A 182 8.21 12.08 5.34
N PRO A 183 8.06 13.26 5.97
CA PRO A 183 7.55 13.34 7.33
C PRO A 183 6.11 12.81 7.43
N TYR A 184 5.78 12.20 8.56
CA TYR A 184 4.43 11.69 8.90
C TYR A 184 3.84 10.64 7.95
N ARG A 185 4.67 9.94 7.17
CA ARG A 185 4.21 8.86 6.28
C ARG A 185 3.82 7.58 6.99
N PHE A 186 4.38 7.34 8.18
CA PHE A 186 4.18 6.12 8.96
C PHE A 186 3.76 6.43 10.38
N TYR A 187 2.92 5.57 10.95
CA TYR A 187 2.49 5.65 12.34
C TYR A 187 3.67 5.35 13.27
N PRO A 188 3.96 6.21 14.27
CA PRO A 188 5.12 6.04 15.14
C PRO A 188 5.16 4.75 15.96
N ASN A 189 3.99 4.22 16.30
CA ASN A 189 3.85 3.06 17.19
C ASN A 189 3.63 1.74 16.43
N LYS A 190 3.91 1.72 15.13
CA LYS A 190 3.75 0.54 14.27
C LYS A 190 5.06 0.25 13.55
N GLU A 191 5.36 -1.03 13.35
CA GLU A 191 6.56 -1.44 12.63
C GLU A 191 6.41 -1.15 11.14
N VAL A 192 7.48 -0.61 10.54
CA VAL A 192 7.62 -0.46 9.09
C VAL A 192 8.33 -1.69 8.54
N GLN A 193 7.81 -2.24 7.45
CA GLN A 193 8.47 -3.29 6.69
C GLN A 193 8.94 -2.71 5.36
N VAL A 194 10.04 -3.25 4.84
CA VAL A 194 10.66 -2.78 3.60
C VAL A 194 10.92 -3.99 2.70
N GLN A 195 10.50 -3.88 1.44
CA GLN A 195 10.88 -4.80 0.38
C GLN A 195 11.82 -4.08 -0.57
N ILE A 196 12.88 -4.75 -0.98
CA ILE A 196 13.89 -4.21 -1.89
C ILE A 196 14.18 -5.18 -3.03
N THR A 197 14.53 -4.63 -4.18
CA THR A 197 14.99 -5.38 -5.35
C THR A 197 16.15 -4.63 -5.98
N LEU A 198 17.18 -5.37 -6.34
CA LEU A 198 18.34 -4.82 -7.03
C LEU A 198 18.16 -4.90 -8.55
N SER A 199 18.52 -3.81 -9.22
CA SER A 199 18.62 -3.71 -10.66
C SER A 199 20.01 -3.19 -11.03
N HIS A 200 20.72 -3.89 -11.90
CA HIS A 200 21.98 -3.38 -12.46
C HIS A 200 21.72 -2.10 -13.26
N MET A 201 22.72 -1.22 -13.30
CA MET A 201 22.66 -0.05 -14.17
C MET A 201 23.23 -0.44 -15.53
N ASN A 202 22.46 -0.20 -16.59
CA ASN A 202 22.99 -0.27 -17.94
C ASN A 202 23.96 0.89 -18.18
N LEU A 203 25.24 0.56 -18.30
CA LEU A 203 26.32 1.51 -18.52
C LEU A 203 26.92 1.41 -19.92
N ASN A 204 26.23 0.75 -20.87
CA ASN A 204 26.79 0.39 -22.18
C ASN A 204 28.16 -0.30 -22.05
N ASP A 205 28.33 -1.16 -21.06
CA ASP A 205 29.51 -2.01 -20.91
C ASP A 205 29.43 -3.24 -21.82
N SER A 206 30.55 -3.97 -21.91
CA SER A 206 30.67 -5.18 -22.73
C SER A 206 30.00 -6.40 -22.12
N ASP A 207 29.56 -6.31 -20.87
CA ASP A 207 29.05 -7.43 -20.10
C ASP A 207 27.54 -7.58 -20.38
N THR A 208 27.14 -8.75 -20.87
CA THR A 208 25.75 -9.09 -21.20
C THR A 208 24.89 -9.34 -19.96
N VAL A 209 25.51 -9.92 -18.92
CA VAL A 209 24.90 -10.25 -17.63
C VAL A 209 25.89 -9.89 -16.54
N HIS A 210 25.46 -9.27 -15.45
CA HIS A 210 26.36 -8.86 -14.39
C HIS A 210 26.44 -9.88 -13.25
N HIS A 211 27.51 -9.79 -12.44
CA HIS A 211 27.65 -10.63 -11.25
C HIS A 211 26.53 -10.37 -10.24
N ALA A 212 26.00 -11.44 -9.66
CA ALA A 212 25.03 -11.37 -8.58
C ALA A 212 25.50 -10.48 -7.41
N ILE A 213 24.57 -9.68 -6.89
CA ILE A 213 24.76 -8.78 -5.75
C ILE A 213 23.78 -9.18 -4.64
N THR A 214 24.30 -9.34 -3.42
CA THR A 214 23.50 -9.56 -2.21
C THR A 214 23.16 -8.24 -1.59
N PHE A 215 21.91 -8.09 -1.16
CA PHE A 215 21.39 -6.86 -0.58
C PHE A 215 20.47 -7.14 0.61
N TRP A 216 20.48 -6.22 1.59
CA TRP A 216 19.69 -6.32 2.81
C TRP A 216 19.33 -4.93 3.34
N THR A 217 18.43 -4.90 4.31
CA THR A 217 18.06 -3.69 5.03
C THR A 217 18.63 -3.67 6.45
N GLU A 218 18.86 -2.48 6.98
CA GLU A 218 19.28 -2.23 8.35
C GLU A 218 18.55 -0.99 8.91
N LYS A 219 18.48 -0.88 10.24
CA LYS A 219 17.98 0.30 10.96
C LYS A 219 16.59 0.78 10.48
N VAL A 220 15.71 -0.15 10.11
CA VAL A 220 14.35 0.16 9.67
C VAL A 220 13.56 0.79 10.83
N ASN A 221 12.96 1.96 10.60
CA ASN A 221 12.11 2.66 11.56
C ASN A 221 11.04 3.49 10.81
N ASN A 222 10.24 4.29 11.50
CA ASN A 222 9.18 5.11 10.90
C ASN A 222 9.66 6.37 10.14
N GLN A 223 10.95 6.69 10.17
CA GLN A 223 11.54 7.87 9.52
C GLN A 223 12.52 7.52 8.39
N ASN A 224 13.18 6.36 8.47
CA ASN A 224 14.18 5.95 7.49
C ASN A 224 14.48 4.45 7.59
N PHE A 225 15.23 3.98 6.61
CA PHE A 225 15.97 2.72 6.67
C PHE A 225 17.34 2.90 6.02
N THR A 226 18.22 1.93 6.21
CA THR A 226 19.48 1.82 5.49
C THR A 226 19.41 0.61 4.59
N VAL A 227 19.79 0.77 3.33
CA VAL A 227 19.96 -0.35 2.41
C VAL A 227 21.44 -0.60 2.21
N CYS A 228 21.84 -1.86 2.22
CA CYS A 228 23.22 -2.28 2.03
C CYS A 228 23.31 -3.32 0.93
N ALA A 229 24.43 -3.33 0.19
CA ALA A 229 24.69 -4.31 -0.85
C ALA A 229 26.19 -4.66 -0.95
N MET A 230 26.48 -5.89 -1.36
CA MET A 230 27.84 -6.38 -1.66
C MET A 230 27.81 -7.43 -2.77
N GLN A 231 28.91 -7.62 -3.49
CA GLN A 231 29.06 -8.69 -4.47
C GLN A 231 28.88 -10.08 -3.81
N SER A 232 28.05 -10.95 -4.40
CA SER A 232 27.77 -12.30 -3.87
C SER A 232 28.88 -13.31 -4.14
N GLY A 233 29.76 -13.07 -5.13
CA GLY A 233 30.80 -14.00 -5.60
C GLY A 233 32.23 -13.47 -5.50
N ARG A 234 33.22 -14.38 -5.61
CA ARG A 234 34.67 -14.08 -5.45
C ARG A 234 35.44 -13.91 -6.76
N ASN A 235 34.94 -14.48 -7.86
CA ASN A 235 35.66 -14.53 -9.12
C ASN A 235 34.95 -13.62 -10.13
N GLY A 236 35.67 -12.63 -10.65
CA GLY A 236 35.17 -11.69 -11.63
C GLY A 236 36.17 -10.57 -11.88
N ASN A 237 36.80 -10.58 -13.06
CA ASN A 237 37.71 -9.51 -13.48
C ASN A 237 36.93 -8.22 -13.78
N ASN A 238 35.67 -8.34 -14.23
CA ASN A 238 34.75 -7.24 -14.54
C ASN A 238 33.55 -7.27 -13.59
N PHE A 239 33.65 -6.56 -12.46
CA PHE A 239 32.50 -6.33 -11.58
C PHE A 239 31.96 -4.93 -11.85
N ASN A 240 30.75 -4.82 -12.40
CA ASN A 240 30.04 -3.55 -12.47
C ASN A 240 29.54 -3.16 -11.06
N PRO A 241 30.09 -2.11 -10.44
CA PRO A 241 29.75 -1.75 -9.08
C PRO A 241 28.50 -0.87 -9.00
N PHE A 242 27.82 -0.60 -10.11
CA PHE A 242 26.71 0.34 -10.16
C PHE A 242 25.38 -0.41 -10.18
N ALA A 243 24.60 -0.21 -9.13
CA ALA A 243 23.29 -0.83 -8.99
C ALA A 243 22.26 0.19 -8.48
N THR A 244 21.03 0.04 -8.92
CA THR A 244 19.87 0.71 -8.35
C THR A 244 19.11 -0.25 -7.46
N ILE A 245 18.53 0.28 -6.39
CA ILE A 245 17.61 -0.47 -5.56
C ILE A 245 16.24 0.18 -5.65
N ASP A 246 15.29 -0.62 -6.10
CA ASP A 246 13.88 -0.35 -6.04
C ASP A 246 13.36 -0.80 -4.69
N TRP A 247 12.75 0.11 -3.95
CA TRP A 247 12.31 -0.13 -2.58
C TRP A 247 10.85 0.25 -2.38
N MET A 248 10.20 -0.49 -1.49
CA MET A 248 8.83 -0.26 -1.05
C MET A 248 8.78 -0.41 0.46
N ALA A 249 8.41 0.65 1.17
CA ALA A 249 8.22 0.64 2.62
C ALA A 249 6.72 0.77 2.95
N TYR A 250 6.23 -0.03 3.88
CA TYR A 250 4.81 -0.07 4.23
C TYR A 250 4.54 -0.47 5.68
N GLN A 251 3.30 -0.23 6.15
CA GLN A 251 2.77 -0.73 7.41
C GLN A 251 1.44 -1.45 7.21
N GLY A 252 1.27 -2.57 7.91
CA GLY A 252 0.10 -3.43 7.76
C GLY A 252 0.13 -4.25 6.47
N ALA A 253 -1.02 -4.77 6.05
CA ALA A 253 -1.14 -5.52 4.81
C ALA A 253 -2.30 -4.93 3.98
N PRO A 254 -2.22 -4.96 2.64
CA PRO A 254 -3.31 -4.51 1.79
C PRO A 254 -4.49 -5.49 1.82
N PRO A 255 -5.68 -5.07 1.33
CA PRO A 255 -6.79 -5.98 1.10
C PRO A 255 -6.34 -7.21 0.30
N GLU A 256 -6.82 -8.40 0.68
CA GLU A 256 -6.45 -9.68 0.07
C GLU A 256 -4.96 -10.08 0.16
N GLY A 257 -4.08 -9.22 0.70
CA GLY A 257 -2.68 -9.55 1.01
C GLY A 257 -2.47 -10.02 2.44
N MET A 258 -1.27 -10.55 2.70
CA MET A 258 -0.70 -10.81 4.02
C MET A 258 0.73 -10.31 4.03
N THR A 259 1.21 -9.94 5.22
CA THR A 259 2.60 -9.57 5.40
C THR A 259 3.06 -9.97 6.78
N GLY A 260 4.36 -10.05 6.99
CA GLY A 260 4.91 -10.35 8.29
C GLY A 260 6.42 -10.31 8.30
N ARG A 261 6.96 -10.66 9.45
CA ARG A 261 8.39 -10.71 9.70
C ARG A 261 8.68 -11.95 10.51
N ILE A 262 9.69 -12.72 10.10
CA ILE A 262 10.12 -13.92 10.81
C ILE A 262 11.56 -13.78 11.25
N LYS A 263 11.85 -14.25 12.46
CA LYS A 263 13.23 -14.31 12.96
C LYS A 263 13.87 -15.60 12.46
N MET A 264 15.01 -15.47 11.79
CA MET A 264 15.78 -16.63 11.38
C MET A 264 16.50 -17.21 12.61
N THR A 265 16.50 -18.54 12.72
CA THR A 265 17.22 -19.20 13.81
C THR A 265 18.70 -18.95 13.64
N LYS A 266 19.47 -18.89 14.73
CA LYS A 266 20.92 -18.66 14.63
C LYS A 266 21.61 -19.83 13.92
N TRP A 267 22.49 -19.55 12.94
CA TRP A 267 23.27 -20.57 12.21
C TRP A 267 24.75 -20.20 12.04
N TRP A 268 25.55 -21.17 11.62
CA TRP A 268 27.00 -21.04 11.41
C TRP A 268 27.45 -21.37 10.00
N SER A 269 26.73 -22.28 9.33
CA SER A 269 27.04 -22.59 7.95
C SER A 269 25.85 -23.22 7.23
N GLY A 270 25.86 -23.14 5.90
CA GLY A 270 24.91 -23.71 4.97
C GLY A 270 23.67 -22.85 4.79
N THR A 271 22.55 -23.54 4.58
CA THR A 271 21.23 -22.94 4.37
C THR A 271 20.43 -23.00 5.68
N ASN A 272 19.79 -21.90 6.04
CA ASN A 272 18.80 -21.82 7.12
C ASN A 272 17.43 -21.48 6.56
N CYS A 273 16.42 -22.27 6.86
CA CYS A 273 15.05 -22.01 6.42
C CYS A 273 14.11 -21.90 7.62
N ALA A 274 13.12 -21.03 7.51
CA ALA A 274 12.05 -20.86 8.47
C ALA A 274 10.67 -20.98 7.80
N ASP A 275 9.76 -21.72 8.43
CA ASP A 275 8.39 -21.89 7.95
C ASP A 275 7.54 -20.65 8.27
N VAL A 276 6.72 -20.25 7.31
CA VAL A 276 5.70 -19.21 7.44
C VAL A 276 4.35 -19.83 7.12
N THR A 277 3.38 -19.62 8.00
CA THR A 277 2.02 -20.08 7.83
C THR A 277 1.08 -18.91 7.60
N PHE A 278 0.20 -19.04 6.61
CA PHE A 278 -0.86 -18.10 6.34
C PHE A 278 -2.08 -18.41 7.19
N ARG A 279 -2.94 -17.40 7.38
CA ARG A 279 -4.25 -17.63 8.01
C ARG A 279 -5.06 -18.57 7.13
N LYS A 280 -5.72 -19.55 7.76
CA LYS A 280 -6.56 -20.53 7.06
C LYS A 280 -7.55 -19.83 6.12
N ASP A 281 -7.71 -20.38 4.92
CA ASP A 281 -8.62 -19.92 3.87
C ASP A 281 -8.35 -18.50 3.34
N LYS A 282 -7.18 -17.91 3.65
CA LYS A 282 -6.81 -16.57 3.16
C LYS A 282 -6.57 -16.56 1.64
N PHE A 283 -5.81 -17.52 1.14
CA PHE A 283 -5.54 -17.65 -0.30
C PHE A 283 -6.23 -18.90 -0.84
N LYS A 284 -6.85 -18.76 -2.02
CA LYS A 284 -7.47 -19.89 -2.73
C LYS A 284 -6.41 -20.72 -3.46
N ASP A 285 -5.49 -20.01 -4.11
CA ASP A 285 -4.36 -20.55 -4.87
C ASP A 285 -3.04 -20.10 -4.22
N SER A 286 -1.90 -20.62 -4.69
CA SER A 286 -0.58 -20.17 -4.21
C SER A 286 -0.39 -18.67 -4.50
N PRO A 287 -0.10 -17.84 -3.49
CA PRO A 287 0.12 -16.41 -3.69
C PRO A 287 1.50 -16.12 -4.30
N VAL A 288 1.66 -14.91 -4.83
CA VAL A 288 2.98 -14.32 -5.06
C VAL A 288 3.57 -13.91 -3.72
N VAL A 289 4.85 -14.22 -3.47
CA VAL A 289 5.56 -13.89 -2.22
C VAL A 289 6.84 -13.12 -2.54
N LEU A 290 6.98 -11.95 -1.92
CA LEU A 290 8.21 -11.16 -1.89
C LEU A 290 8.89 -11.32 -0.53
N VAL A 291 10.21 -11.45 -0.53
CA VAL A 291 11.02 -11.55 0.68
C VAL A 291 12.21 -10.59 0.66
N THR A 292 12.60 -10.09 1.82
CA THR A 292 13.77 -9.22 2.01
C THR A 292 14.43 -9.53 3.34
N SER A 293 15.76 -9.56 3.35
CA SER A 293 16.55 -9.69 4.59
C SER A 293 16.62 -8.35 5.34
N ASP A 294 16.44 -8.40 6.66
CA ASP A 294 16.51 -7.29 7.60
C ASP A 294 17.47 -7.63 8.74
N HIS A 295 18.62 -6.98 8.74
CA HIS A 295 19.68 -7.17 9.72
C HIS A 295 19.48 -6.21 10.89
N GLN A 296 19.35 -6.76 12.10
CA GLN A 296 19.25 -5.94 13.31
C GLN A 296 20.60 -5.48 13.84
N ARG A 297 21.68 -6.16 13.43
CA ARG A 297 23.06 -5.80 13.79
C ARG A 297 23.71 -5.10 12.60
N SER A 298 23.93 -3.80 12.73
CA SER A 298 24.55 -3.02 11.67
C SER A 298 26.04 -3.30 11.51
N GLY A 299 26.53 -3.22 10.26
CA GLY A 299 27.96 -3.38 9.94
C GLY A 299 28.47 -4.78 10.26
N LYS A 300 27.65 -5.79 9.96
CA LYS A 300 28.00 -7.21 10.04
C LYS A 300 27.89 -7.79 8.65
N GLU A 301 28.90 -7.51 7.84
CA GLU A 301 28.98 -7.92 6.43
C GLU A 301 28.92 -9.44 6.27
N HIS A 302 29.49 -10.20 7.22
CA HIS A 302 29.38 -11.66 7.24
C HIS A 302 27.94 -12.16 7.46
N ASP A 303 27.00 -11.33 7.95
CA ASP A 303 25.60 -11.75 8.05
C ASP A 303 24.90 -11.80 6.67
N ALA A 304 25.53 -11.25 5.61
CA ALA A 304 24.96 -11.21 4.28
C ALA A 304 24.71 -12.63 3.73
N ALA A 305 23.49 -12.85 3.26
CA ALA A 305 23.03 -14.13 2.78
C ALA A 305 22.15 -13.97 1.54
N LEU A 306 22.20 -14.94 0.64
CA LEU A 306 21.24 -15.11 -0.44
C LEU A 306 19.86 -15.43 0.16
N ILE A 307 18.78 -15.01 -0.50
CA ILE A 307 17.42 -15.16 0.01
C ILE A 307 16.46 -15.63 -1.10
N TRP A 308 15.65 -16.63 -0.77
CA TRP A 308 14.57 -17.12 -1.64
C TRP A 308 13.45 -17.75 -0.83
N THR A 309 12.32 -18.03 -1.49
CA THR A 309 11.23 -18.83 -0.93
C THR A 309 11.27 -20.27 -1.42
N GLU A 310 10.83 -21.20 -0.58
CA GLU A 310 10.69 -22.62 -0.88
C GLU A 310 9.23 -23.05 -0.70
N ASP A 311 8.74 -23.84 -1.65
CA ASP A 311 7.44 -24.52 -1.63
C ASP A 311 6.26 -23.59 -1.26
N VAL A 312 6.12 -22.48 -1.98
CA VAL A 312 5.00 -21.55 -1.81
C VAL A 312 3.66 -22.23 -2.13
N LYS A 313 2.81 -22.33 -1.10
CA LYS A 313 1.48 -22.92 -1.10
C LYS A 313 0.45 -21.89 -0.64
N LYS A 314 -0.84 -22.20 -0.84
CA LYS A 314 -1.96 -21.34 -0.40
C LYS A 314 -2.00 -21.08 1.12
N ASP A 315 -1.36 -21.93 1.93
CA ASP A 315 -1.41 -21.88 3.39
C ASP A 315 -0.03 -21.68 4.04
N SER A 316 1.06 -21.76 3.28
CA SER A 316 2.41 -21.73 3.83
C SER A 316 3.48 -21.50 2.77
N PHE A 317 4.66 -21.10 3.22
CA PHE A 317 5.90 -21.17 2.45
C PHE A 317 7.08 -21.26 3.43
N LYS A 318 8.28 -21.55 2.91
CA LYS A 318 9.53 -21.45 3.67
C LYS A 318 10.32 -20.25 3.15
N ALA A 319 10.87 -19.43 4.04
CA ALA A 319 11.90 -18.45 3.67
C ALA A 319 13.26 -19.05 3.97
N CYS A 320 14.16 -19.05 3.00
CA CYS A 320 15.49 -19.63 3.13
C CYS A 320 16.57 -18.57 2.93
N LEU A 321 17.60 -18.65 3.77
CA LEU A 321 18.82 -17.87 3.67
C LEU A 321 20.01 -18.80 3.52
N ARG A 322 20.99 -18.40 2.72
CA ARG A 322 22.28 -19.09 2.62
C ARG A 322 23.44 -18.11 2.65
N GLU A 323 24.41 -18.41 3.50
CA GLU A 323 25.66 -17.63 3.59
C GLU A 323 26.37 -17.55 2.23
N LEU A 324 27.11 -16.46 2.00
CA LEU A 324 27.86 -16.27 0.76
C LEU A 324 29.06 -17.20 0.64
N GLN A 325 29.62 -17.60 1.77
CA GLN A 325 30.76 -18.51 1.82
C GLN A 325 30.60 -19.44 3.00
N ASN A 326 30.74 -20.74 2.75
CA ASN A 326 30.72 -21.72 3.82
C ASN A 326 31.71 -21.38 4.94
N PHE A 327 31.20 -21.37 6.18
CA PHE A 327 31.94 -21.13 7.43
C PHE A 327 32.45 -19.69 7.58
N ASP A 328 31.69 -18.69 7.11
CA ASP A 328 32.08 -17.27 7.25
C ASP A 328 31.84 -16.68 8.65
N GLY A 329 31.16 -17.43 9.53
CA GLY A 329 31.04 -17.10 10.93
C GLY A 329 29.68 -17.46 11.52
N LYS A 330 29.20 -16.60 12.41
CA LYS A 330 27.96 -16.81 13.15
C LYS A 330 26.92 -15.79 12.68
N HIS A 331 25.85 -16.28 12.10
CA HIS A 331 24.70 -15.48 11.67
C HIS A 331 23.64 -15.46 12.77
N GLN A 332 23.24 -14.26 13.21
CA GLN A 332 22.18 -14.10 14.21
C GLN A 332 21.49 -12.74 14.09
N ASP A 333 20.28 -12.66 14.66
CA ASP A 333 19.47 -11.43 14.68
C ASP A 333 19.18 -10.89 13.27
N ILE A 334 19.01 -11.83 12.33
CA ILE A 334 18.55 -11.62 10.97
C ILE A 334 17.07 -11.99 10.93
N TYR A 335 16.29 -11.11 10.32
CA TYR A 335 14.87 -11.31 10.09
C TYR A 335 14.61 -11.33 8.58
N VAL A 336 13.57 -12.06 8.18
CA VAL A 336 13.02 -11.96 6.83
C VAL A 336 11.68 -11.26 6.91
N THR A 337 11.54 -10.12 6.24
CA THR A 337 10.25 -9.48 6.02
C THR A 337 9.64 -10.04 4.74
N TRP A 338 8.37 -10.43 4.80
CA TRP A 338 7.68 -11.07 3.69
C TRP A 338 6.34 -10.40 3.39
N PHE A 339 5.96 -10.43 2.12
CA PHE A 339 4.72 -9.86 1.61
C PHE A 339 4.09 -10.83 0.60
N ALA A 340 2.86 -11.26 0.85
CA ALA A 340 2.16 -12.26 0.06
C ALA A 340 0.82 -11.72 -0.46
N PHE A 341 0.51 -11.95 -1.73
CA PHE A 341 -0.75 -11.53 -2.35
C PHE A 341 -1.15 -12.46 -3.51
N ALA A 342 -2.45 -12.66 -3.70
CA ALA A 342 -2.98 -13.48 -4.80
C ALA A 342 -3.63 -12.65 -5.92
N LYS A 343 -4.00 -11.40 -5.64
CA LYS A 343 -4.64 -10.50 -6.59
C LYS A 343 -4.00 -9.12 -6.57
N LEU A 344 -3.95 -8.50 -7.74
CA LEU A 344 -3.56 -7.11 -7.93
C LEU A 344 -4.60 -6.19 -7.33
N HIS A 345 -4.25 -5.55 -6.22
CA HIS A 345 -4.98 -4.39 -5.75
C HIS A 345 -4.37 -3.15 -6.40
N LYS A 346 -5.17 -2.46 -7.22
CA LYS A 346 -4.81 -1.15 -7.75
C LYS A 346 -5.08 -0.11 -6.65
N PRO A 347 -4.19 0.87 -6.44
CA PRO A 347 -3.09 1.30 -7.33
C PRO A 347 -1.70 0.72 -7.00
N LEU A 348 -1.61 -0.35 -6.21
CA LEU A 348 -0.38 -0.69 -5.49
C LEU A 348 0.67 -1.40 -6.35
N PHE A 349 0.24 -2.36 -7.17
CA PHE A 349 1.06 -2.91 -8.26
C PHE A 349 0.27 -2.76 -9.56
N THR A 350 0.96 -2.42 -10.65
CA THR A 350 0.35 -2.21 -11.96
C THR A 350 0.13 -3.52 -12.70
N GLU A 351 1.06 -4.46 -12.55
CA GLU A 351 0.99 -5.84 -13.03
C GLU A 351 1.90 -6.75 -12.19
N HIS A 352 1.76 -8.07 -12.34
CA HIS A 352 2.73 -9.06 -11.85
C HIS A 352 2.73 -10.27 -12.78
N GLY A 353 3.78 -11.07 -12.67
CA GLY A 353 3.92 -12.34 -13.37
C GLY A 353 4.94 -13.22 -12.67
N SER A 354 5.28 -14.34 -13.32
CA SER A 354 6.33 -15.24 -12.89
C SER A 354 7.07 -15.76 -14.11
N VAL A 355 8.38 -15.91 -13.98
CA VAL A 355 9.24 -16.53 -14.97
C VAL A 355 9.65 -17.90 -14.45
N TYR A 356 9.65 -18.92 -15.30
CA TYR A 356 9.98 -20.29 -14.89
C TYR A 356 11.29 -20.75 -15.55
N PHE A 357 12.28 -21.04 -14.72
CA PHE A 357 13.56 -21.60 -15.17
C PHE A 357 13.58 -23.12 -14.95
N PRO A 358 13.51 -23.94 -16.01
CA PRO A 358 13.40 -25.40 -15.88
C PRO A 358 14.70 -26.10 -15.47
N ASN A 359 15.84 -25.40 -15.52
CA ASN A 359 17.17 -25.94 -15.19
C ASN A 359 17.52 -27.22 -15.98
N THR A 360 17.20 -27.26 -17.29
CA THR A 360 17.47 -28.41 -18.17
C THR A 360 18.94 -28.47 -18.61
N ASP A 361 19.53 -27.30 -18.84
CA ASP A 361 20.89 -27.14 -19.35
C ASP A 361 21.68 -26.24 -18.38
N PRO A 362 23.01 -26.45 -18.24
CA PRO A 362 23.84 -25.54 -17.45
C PRO A 362 23.84 -24.14 -18.07
N PRO A 363 23.94 -23.08 -17.25
CA PRO A 363 24.03 -21.72 -17.78
C PRO A 363 25.34 -21.54 -18.55
N THR A 364 25.37 -20.59 -19.47
CA THR A 364 26.56 -20.34 -20.30
C THR A 364 27.57 -19.46 -19.55
N ASP A 365 28.85 -19.59 -19.91
CA ASP A 365 29.89 -18.66 -19.43
C ASP A 365 29.65 -17.22 -19.96
N GLU A 366 29.03 -17.08 -21.15
CA GLU A 366 28.67 -15.78 -21.74
C GLU A 366 27.64 -15.03 -20.88
N ASP A 367 26.73 -15.74 -20.21
CA ASP A 367 25.73 -15.19 -19.29
C ASP A 367 26.23 -15.15 -17.84
N ASN A 368 27.55 -15.15 -17.62
CA ASN A 368 28.16 -15.19 -16.30
C ASN A 368 27.60 -16.31 -15.40
N ASN A 369 27.29 -17.46 -16.01
CA ASN A 369 26.70 -18.62 -15.35
C ASN A 369 25.34 -18.33 -14.68
N ALA A 370 24.56 -17.39 -15.21
CA ALA A 370 23.19 -17.10 -14.77
C ALA A 370 22.13 -17.58 -15.79
N TYR A 371 20.90 -17.73 -15.31
CA TYR A 371 19.73 -17.96 -16.16
C TYR A 371 18.98 -16.64 -16.37
N CYS A 372 18.77 -16.24 -17.63
CA CYS A 372 18.16 -14.96 -17.98
C CYS A 372 16.94 -15.17 -18.91
N GLU A 373 15.91 -14.34 -18.74
CA GLU A 373 14.75 -14.30 -19.63
C GLU A 373 14.23 -12.86 -19.74
N PHE A 374 13.89 -12.44 -20.96
CA PHE A 374 13.27 -11.13 -21.20
C PHE A 374 11.78 -11.17 -20.83
N VAL A 375 11.39 -10.29 -19.91
CA VAL A 375 9.99 -10.13 -19.51
C VAL A 375 9.39 -8.90 -20.18
N HIS A 376 8.45 -9.12 -21.10
CA HIS A 376 7.71 -8.03 -21.73
C HIS A 376 6.54 -7.59 -20.85
N PHE A 377 6.50 -6.31 -20.47
CA PHE A 377 5.38 -5.74 -19.75
C PHE A 377 4.10 -5.76 -20.60
N THR A 378 2.95 -6.01 -19.96
CA THR A 378 1.66 -6.06 -20.66
C THR A 378 1.20 -4.70 -21.17
N ARG A 379 1.81 -3.61 -20.67
CA ARG A 379 1.49 -2.22 -21.01
C ARG A 379 2.77 -1.42 -21.18
N SER A 380 2.68 -0.38 -22.00
CA SER A 380 3.70 0.65 -22.07
C SER A 380 3.58 1.60 -20.88
N TYR A 381 4.71 1.92 -20.25
CA TYR A 381 4.79 2.88 -19.16
C TYR A 381 5.43 4.19 -19.65
N ASN A 382 4.95 5.33 -19.17
CA ASN A 382 5.47 6.65 -19.52
C ASN A 382 6.85 6.96 -18.89
N ALA A 383 7.27 6.13 -17.94
CA ALA A 383 8.56 6.21 -17.27
C ALA A 383 9.00 4.79 -16.92
N ILE A 384 10.30 4.58 -16.73
CA ILE A 384 10.86 3.29 -16.32
C ILE A 384 10.19 2.86 -15.00
N PRO A 385 9.42 1.74 -14.99
CA PRO A 385 8.71 1.31 -13.81
C PRO A 385 9.68 0.84 -12.71
N SER A 386 9.21 0.86 -11.46
CA SER A 386 9.90 0.20 -10.37
C SER A 386 9.50 -1.26 -10.33
N VAL A 387 10.48 -2.17 -10.27
CA VAL A 387 10.25 -3.61 -10.35
C VAL A 387 10.66 -4.26 -9.03
N GLN A 388 9.82 -5.15 -8.52
CA GLN A 388 10.13 -6.00 -7.37
C GLN A 388 10.19 -7.45 -7.84
N VAL A 389 11.26 -8.16 -7.50
CA VAL A 389 11.46 -9.58 -7.84
C VAL A 389 11.78 -10.38 -6.58
N SER A 390 11.41 -11.65 -6.60
CA SER A 390 11.72 -12.61 -5.55
C SER A 390 11.82 -13.99 -6.17
N ALA A 391 12.79 -14.79 -5.73
CA ALA A 391 12.97 -16.14 -6.23
C ALA A 391 12.11 -17.14 -5.43
N ASN A 392 11.52 -18.09 -6.13
CA ASN A 392 10.84 -19.23 -5.52
C ASN A 392 11.38 -20.54 -6.11
N HIS A 393 11.58 -21.53 -5.25
CA HIS A 393 11.94 -22.89 -5.62
C HIS A 393 10.95 -23.88 -4.99
N SER A 394 10.85 -25.10 -5.54
CA SER A 394 10.00 -26.14 -4.97
C SER A 394 10.79 -27.42 -4.78
N THR A 395 10.93 -27.85 -3.54
CA THR A 395 11.58 -29.13 -3.21
C THR A 395 10.60 -30.30 -3.29
N THR A 396 9.30 -30.00 -3.32
CA THR A 396 8.24 -31.02 -3.37
C THR A 396 7.99 -31.58 -4.78
N ALA A 397 8.54 -30.95 -5.82
CA ALA A 397 8.53 -31.52 -7.18
C ALA A 397 9.60 -32.61 -7.34
N SER A 398 9.23 -33.71 -8.02
CA SER A 398 10.10 -34.87 -8.21
C SER A 398 11.39 -34.49 -8.96
N GLY A 399 12.54 -34.83 -8.37
CA GLY A 399 13.86 -34.59 -8.97
C GLY A 399 14.55 -33.31 -8.49
N ASN A 400 13.87 -32.45 -7.74
CA ASN A 400 14.46 -31.20 -7.25
C ASN A 400 15.32 -31.41 -6.00
N MET A 401 16.37 -30.60 -5.87
CA MET A 401 17.30 -30.67 -4.75
C MET A 401 16.72 -30.01 -3.49
N ALA A 402 17.12 -30.51 -2.32
CA ALA A 402 16.77 -29.89 -1.05
C ALA A 402 17.43 -28.50 -0.90
N PRO A 403 16.86 -27.56 -0.11
CA PRO A 403 17.35 -26.17 -0.03
C PRO A 403 18.79 -26.05 0.49
N VAL A 404 19.27 -27.06 1.23
CA VAL A 404 20.65 -27.14 1.74
C VAL A 404 21.70 -27.20 0.62
N HIS A 405 21.30 -27.55 -0.60
CA HIS A 405 22.15 -27.61 -1.78
C HIS A 405 21.99 -26.41 -2.73
N ASN A 406 21.06 -25.51 -2.42
CA ASN A 406 20.73 -24.36 -3.26
C ASN A 406 21.23 -23.07 -2.63
N GLY A 407 21.59 -22.10 -3.46
CA GLY A 407 21.83 -20.71 -3.09
C GLY A 407 21.31 -19.82 -4.20
N ILE A 408 20.11 -19.27 -4.00
CA ILE A 408 19.37 -18.59 -5.09
C ILE A 408 19.29 -17.10 -4.77
N SER A 409 19.61 -16.30 -5.79
CA SER A 409 19.39 -14.86 -5.81
C SER A 409 18.68 -14.50 -7.11
N ALA A 410 17.86 -13.45 -7.10
CA ALA A 410 17.22 -12.90 -8.27
C ALA A 410 17.45 -11.39 -8.29
N TRP A 411 17.72 -10.86 -9.47
CA TRP A 411 17.94 -9.44 -9.71
C TRP A 411 17.42 -9.08 -11.10
N VAL A 412 17.37 -7.79 -11.38
CA VAL A 412 17.02 -7.25 -12.70
C VAL A 412 18.30 -6.81 -13.39
N GLU A 413 18.58 -7.31 -14.59
CA GLU A 413 19.73 -6.84 -15.37
C GLU A 413 19.49 -5.41 -15.87
N ASP A 414 18.40 -5.20 -16.59
CA ASP A 414 18.01 -3.87 -17.08
C ASP A 414 16.50 -3.77 -17.29
N VAL A 415 15.98 -2.55 -17.28
CA VAL A 415 14.61 -2.21 -17.66
C VAL A 415 14.67 -1.19 -18.79
N VAL A 416 14.64 -1.70 -20.02
CA VAL A 416 14.74 -0.89 -21.24
C VAL A 416 13.39 -0.60 -21.87
N GLU A 417 13.32 0.50 -22.61
CA GLU A 417 12.27 0.68 -23.61
C GLU A 417 12.55 -0.23 -24.81
N ASP A 418 11.51 -0.89 -25.30
CA ASP A 418 11.57 -1.68 -26.53
C ASP A 418 11.89 -0.74 -27.70
N LYS A 419 13.17 -0.66 -28.06
CA LYS A 419 13.59 0.00 -29.28
C LYS A 419 13.12 -0.90 -30.41
N ARG A 420 11.92 -0.65 -30.94
CA ARG A 420 11.51 -1.21 -32.23
C ARG A 420 12.64 -0.94 -33.21
N GLU A 421 13.30 -2.00 -33.68
CA GLU A 421 14.06 -1.94 -34.91
C GLU A 421 13.11 -1.39 -35.99
N ILE A 422 13.42 -0.21 -36.51
CA ILE A 422 12.72 0.40 -37.66
C ILE A 422 13.39 -0.08 -38.94
#